data_AF-A0A0F8WJK5-F1
#
_entry.id   AF-A0A0F8WJK5-F1
#
_cell.length_a   1.000
_cell.length_b   1.000
_cell.length_c   1.000
_cell.angle_alpha   90.00
_cell.angle_beta   90.00
_cell.angle_gamma   90.00
#
_symmetry.space_group_name_H-M   'P 1'
#
loop_
_entity.id
_entity.type
_entity.pdbx_description
1 polymer ?
#
loop_
_entity_poly.entity_id
_entity_poly.type
_entity_poly.pdbx_seq_one_letter_code
_entity_poly.pdbx_strand_id
1 'polypeptide(L)'
;VLHFTGSANSSVDLTAIHDATDKLWVSFWFKLDSAFDSNSSSDMYLMGKFVNSTNYWDIRLYQGDGGMYLAHREGNGEESVSSSETSWLADTWYHIIASCSTVAGQRMIVNGGTAQTSAGDQTAISLVVSLVAGAYQVDTIGGFIGEMKE
;
A
#
# COMPACT_ATOMS: atom_id res chain seq x y z
N VAL A 1 -1.32 2.78 -18.41
CA VAL A 1 -0.13 2.64 -17.55
C VAL A 1 0.29 4.02 -17.11
N LEU A 2 0.42 4.23 -15.80
CA LEU A 2 0.94 5.46 -15.19
C LEU A 2 2.37 5.18 -14.74
N HIS A 3 3.29 6.10 -14.98
CA HIS A 3 4.68 6.01 -14.49
C HIS A 3 4.90 7.03 -13.38
N PHE A 4 5.60 6.60 -12.33
CA PHE A 4 5.92 7.38 -11.15
C PHE A 4 7.42 7.42 -10.95
N THR A 5 7.93 8.59 -10.56
CA THR A 5 9.36 8.87 -10.42
C THR A 5 9.84 8.89 -8.97
N GLY A 6 8.93 8.72 -8.01
CA GLY A 6 9.18 8.87 -6.57
C GLY A 6 9.41 10.30 -6.10
N SER A 7 9.31 11.30 -6.98
CA SER A 7 9.37 12.72 -6.59
C SER A 7 8.10 13.15 -5.86
N ALA A 8 8.18 14.23 -5.08
CA ALA A 8 7.05 14.71 -4.27
C ALA A 8 5.76 14.95 -5.07
N ASN A 9 5.91 15.40 -6.31
CA ASN A 9 4.82 15.67 -7.24
C ASN A 9 4.52 14.50 -8.20
N SER A 10 5.02 13.30 -7.91
CA SER A 10 4.77 12.09 -8.69
C SER A 10 3.80 11.18 -7.93
N SER A 11 2.56 11.64 -7.83
CA SER A 11 1.44 10.89 -7.24
C SER A 11 0.14 11.26 -7.94
N VAL A 12 -0.88 10.42 -7.77
CA VAL A 12 -2.23 10.68 -8.25
C VAL A 12 -3.16 10.74 -7.05
N ASP A 13 -3.79 11.90 -6.87
CA ASP A 13 -4.89 12.08 -5.94
C ASP A 13 -6.16 11.47 -6.54
N LEU A 14 -6.64 10.37 -5.95
CA LEU A 14 -7.89 9.72 -6.34
C LEU A 14 -9.09 10.32 -5.62
N THR A 15 -8.88 11.41 -4.88
CA THR A 15 -9.86 12.15 -4.08
C THR A 15 -10.44 11.33 -2.93
N ALA A 16 -11.42 11.92 -2.23
CA ALA A 16 -12.19 11.32 -1.14
C ALA A 16 -13.14 10.18 -1.59
N ILE A 17 -12.73 9.40 -2.59
CA ILE A 17 -13.41 8.14 -2.90
C ILE A 17 -13.15 7.18 -1.73
N HIS A 18 -14.21 6.60 -1.20
CA HIS A 18 -14.16 5.66 -0.06
C HIS A 18 -13.77 6.28 1.29
N ASP A 19 -14.36 7.42 1.62
CA ASP A 19 -14.31 7.96 2.99
C ASP A 19 -15.23 7.18 3.93
N ALA A 20 -14.71 6.88 5.13
CA ALA A 20 -15.40 6.16 6.20
C ALA A 20 -16.17 4.90 5.72
N THR A 21 -15.44 3.95 5.14
CA THR A 21 -16.04 2.74 4.55
C THR A 21 -15.86 1.51 5.44
N ASP A 22 -16.93 0.72 5.57
CA ASP A 22 -16.87 -0.59 6.24
C ASP A 22 -16.04 -1.63 5.48
N LYS A 23 -15.79 -1.36 4.19
CA LYS A 23 -15.07 -2.22 3.25
C LYS A 23 -14.38 -1.37 2.19
N LEU A 24 -13.08 -1.60 2.01
CA LEU A 24 -12.33 -1.13 0.86
C LEU A 24 -11.54 -2.31 0.29
N TRP A 25 -11.45 -2.37 -1.03
CA TRP A 25 -10.46 -3.20 -1.70
C TRP A 25 -9.93 -2.46 -2.92
N VAL A 26 -8.67 -2.70 -3.22
CA VAL A 26 -7.98 -2.19 -4.41
C VAL A 26 -7.33 -3.37 -5.12
N SER A 27 -7.35 -3.33 -6.45
CA SER A 27 -6.68 -4.28 -7.32
C SER A 27 -5.87 -3.50 -8.33
N PHE A 28 -4.57 -3.76 -8.37
CA PHE A 28 -3.68 -3.06 -9.29
C PHE A 28 -2.48 -3.94 -9.64
N TRP A 29 -1.90 -3.66 -10.80
CA TRP A 29 -0.61 -4.17 -11.19
C TRP A 29 0.45 -3.11 -10.97
N PHE A 30 1.63 -3.50 -10.52
CA PHE A 30 2.80 -2.63 -10.47
C PHE A 30 4.04 -3.30 -11.06
N LYS A 31 4.99 -2.48 -11.51
CA LYS A 31 6.30 -2.87 -12.00
C LYS A 31 7.33 -1.86 -11.53
N LEU A 32 8.43 -2.31 -10.94
CA LEU A 32 9.47 -1.42 -10.41
C LEU A 32 10.52 -1.08 -11.47
N ASP A 33 11.06 0.14 -11.42
CA ASP A 33 12.21 0.55 -12.25
C ASP A 33 13.54 -0.02 -11.71
N SER A 34 13.60 -0.36 -10.43
CA SER A 34 14.74 -0.96 -9.76
C SER A 34 14.27 -2.02 -8.77
N ALA A 35 15.09 -3.03 -8.52
CA ALA A 35 14.71 -4.07 -7.58
C ALA A 35 14.54 -3.48 -6.18
N PHE A 36 13.62 -4.08 -5.40
CA PHE A 36 13.39 -3.74 -4.01
C PHE A 36 13.62 -4.96 -3.13
N ASP A 37 14.31 -4.77 -2.02
CA ASP A 37 14.62 -5.78 -1.01
C ASP A 37 15.03 -5.09 0.30
N SER A 38 15.51 -5.87 1.27
CA SER A 38 15.96 -5.33 2.56
C SER A 38 17.24 -4.47 2.51
N ASN A 39 17.88 -4.32 1.35
CA ASN A 39 19.03 -3.45 1.14
C ASN A 39 18.63 -2.09 0.55
N SER A 40 17.34 -1.89 0.28
CA SER A 40 16.81 -0.63 -0.24
C SER A 40 16.95 0.49 0.80
N SER A 41 17.15 1.73 0.36
CA SER A 41 17.50 2.84 1.27
C SER A 41 16.35 3.33 2.15
N SER A 42 15.11 3.06 1.74
CA SER A 42 13.90 3.54 2.40
C SER A 42 12.70 2.71 1.98
N ASP A 43 11.63 2.79 2.76
CA ASP A 43 10.33 2.27 2.36
C ASP A 43 9.85 2.95 1.07
N MET A 44 9.05 2.23 0.29
CA MET A 44 8.44 2.72 -0.94
C MET A 44 6.92 2.61 -0.84
N TYR A 45 6.22 3.74 -0.85
CA TYR A 45 4.76 3.77 -0.70
C TYR A 45 4.07 3.72 -2.06
N LEU A 46 3.22 2.70 -2.25
CA LEU A 46 2.48 2.47 -3.48
C LEU A 46 1.13 3.18 -3.45
N MET A 47 0.45 3.14 -2.30
CA MET A 47 -0.86 3.75 -2.15
C MET A 47 -1.09 4.10 -0.68
N GLY A 48 -1.86 5.15 -0.40
CA GLY A 48 -2.26 5.44 0.98
C GLY A 48 -3.42 6.41 1.13
N LYS A 49 -4.05 6.33 2.30
CA LYS A 49 -4.92 7.36 2.92
C LYS A 49 -4.20 7.77 4.19
N PHE A 50 -3.66 8.98 4.26
CA PHE A 50 -2.85 9.42 5.39
C PHE A 50 -3.37 10.73 5.96
N VAL A 51 -3.68 10.72 7.26
CA VAL A 51 -4.00 11.92 8.02
C VAL A 51 -2.81 12.33 8.89
N ASN A 52 -2.21 11.36 9.58
CA ASN A 52 -1.01 11.55 10.42
C ASN A 52 -0.41 10.18 10.80
N SER A 53 0.68 10.19 11.57
CA SER A 53 1.41 8.99 12.03
C SER A 53 0.62 8.04 12.94
N THR A 54 -0.59 8.40 13.34
CA THR A 54 -1.49 7.55 14.13
C THR A 54 -2.82 7.28 13.41
N ASN A 55 -2.98 7.78 12.18
CA ASN A 55 -4.21 7.69 11.40
C ASN A 55 -3.85 7.54 9.91
N TYR A 56 -3.69 6.29 9.46
CA TYR A 56 -3.34 5.96 8.09
C TYR A 56 -3.82 4.59 7.66
N TRP A 57 -3.92 4.43 6.36
CA TRP A 57 -3.99 3.16 5.67
C TRP A 57 -3.01 3.24 4.51
N ASP A 58 -2.10 2.29 4.37
CA ASP A 58 -1.11 2.31 3.30
C ASP A 58 -0.77 0.92 2.77
N ILE A 59 -0.26 0.93 1.54
CA ILE A 59 0.41 -0.20 0.89
C ILE A 59 1.83 0.25 0.60
N ARG A 60 2.81 -0.41 1.20
CA ARG A 60 4.23 -0.07 1.06
C ARG A 60 5.11 -1.29 0.88
N LEU A 61 6.25 -1.13 0.21
CA LEU A 61 7.37 -2.04 0.35
C LEU A 61 8.22 -1.57 1.53
N TYR A 62 8.49 -2.47 2.47
CA TYR A 62 9.19 -2.18 3.71
C TYR A 62 10.67 -2.55 3.59
N GLN A 63 11.57 -1.60 3.80
CA GLN A 63 13.01 -1.84 3.63
C GLN A 63 13.60 -2.72 4.74
N GLY A 64 12.89 -2.91 5.86
CA GLY A 64 13.40 -3.75 6.95
C GLY A 64 13.53 -5.23 6.58
N ASP A 65 12.68 -5.72 5.68
CA ASP A 65 12.66 -7.13 5.25
C ASP A 65 12.39 -7.34 3.75
N GLY A 66 12.13 -6.28 3.00
CA GLY A 66 11.82 -6.33 1.57
C GLY A 66 10.39 -6.75 1.24
N GLY A 67 9.53 -6.95 2.25
CA GLY A 67 8.14 -7.36 2.07
C GLY A 67 7.21 -6.21 1.69
N MET A 68 6.08 -6.53 1.08
CA MET A 68 4.96 -5.62 0.97
C MET A 68 4.13 -5.67 2.25
N TYR A 69 3.68 -4.51 2.72
CA TYR A 69 2.84 -4.34 3.88
C TYR A 69 1.56 -3.63 3.48
N LEU A 70 0.44 -4.17 3.94
CA LEU A 70 -0.83 -3.48 4.04
C LEU A 70 -0.99 -3.08 5.50
N ALA A 71 -0.86 -1.79 5.81
CA ALA A 71 -0.91 -1.29 7.18
C ALA A 71 -2.14 -0.39 7.38
N HIS A 72 -2.73 -0.50 8.57
CA HIS A 72 -3.87 0.31 8.99
C HIS A 72 -3.67 0.74 10.44
N ARG A 73 -3.96 2.00 10.74
CA ARG A 73 -3.89 2.53 12.09
C ARG A 73 -4.91 3.64 12.27
N GLU A 74 -5.71 3.54 13.33
CA GLU A 74 -6.63 4.58 13.79
C GLU A 74 -6.52 4.71 15.32
N GLY A 75 -5.52 5.49 15.76
CA GLY A 75 -5.16 5.67 17.17
C GLY A 75 -4.05 4.72 17.63
N ASN A 76 -4.35 3.86 18.60
CA ASN A 76 -3.37 2.99 19.26
C ASN A 76 -3.38 1.58 18.68
N GLY A 77 -2.21 1.15 18.21
CA GLY A 77 -2.01 -0.15 17.56
C GLY A 77 -2.08 -0.04 16.04
N GLU A 78 -1.04 -0.51 15.36
CA GLU A 78 -1.09 -0.75 13.92
C GLU A 78 -1.61 -2.18 13.71
N GLU A 79 -2.59 -2.33 12.82
CA GLU A 79 -2.98 -3.61 12.23
C GLU A 79 -2.24 -3.73 10.89
N SER A 80 -1.57 -4.86 10.66
CA SER A 80 -0.80 -5.04 9.43
C SER A 80 -0.70 -6.49 8.96
N VAL A 81 -0.76 -6.62 7.65
CA VAL A 81 -0.54 -7.87 6.92
C VAL A 81 0.67 -7.68 6.02
N SER A 82 1.62 -8.62 6.08
CA SER A 82 2.79 -8.63 5.21
C SER A 82 2.71 -9.73 4.15
N SER A 83 3.43 -9.53 3.04
CA SER A 83 3.62 -10.53 2.00
C SER A 83 4.60 -11.61 2.44
N SER A 84 4.55 -12.77 1.78
CA SER A 84 5.58 -13.80 1.94
C SER A 84 6.87 -13.49 1.19
N GLU A 85 6.76 -12.67 0.15
CA GLU A 85 7.84 -12.16 -0.67
C GLU A 85 8.72 -11.23 0.19
N THR A 86 10.03 -11.38 0.07
CA THR A 86 11.04 -10.55 0.74
C THR A 86 11.90 -9.77 -0.25
N SER A 87 11.54 -9.81 -1.53
CA SER A 87 12.18 -9.04 -2.59
C SER A 87 11.31 -8.98 -3.85
N TRP A 88 11.56 -7.96 -4.66
CA TRP A 88 10.79 -7.63 -5.86
C TRP A 88 11.75 -7.26 -6.98
N LEU A 89 11.68 -7.99 -8.09
CA LEU A 89 12.52 -7.73 -9.26
C LEU A 89 12.07 -6.48 -10.01
N ALA A 90 13.04 -5.75 -10.56
CA ALA A 90 12.78 -4.72 -11.56
C ALA A 90 12.15 -5.31 -12.83
N ASP A 91 11.43 -4.48 -13.57
CA ASP A 91 10.82 -4.78 -14.87
C ASP A 91 9.93 -6.05 -14.88
N THR A 92 9.41 -6.44 -13.72
CA THR A 92 8.46 -7.55 -13.56
C THR A 92 7.12 -7.03 -13.07
N TRP A 93 6.04 -7.42 -13.75
CA TRP A 93 4.68 -7.08 -13.32
C TRP A 93 4.21 -7.98 -12.19
N TYR A 94 3.75 -7.38 -11.09
CA TYR A 94 3.10 -8.05 -9.98
C TYR A 94 1.66 -7.57 -9.84
N HIS A 95 0.73 -8.48 -9.62
CA HIS A 95 -0.67 -8.16 -9.32
C HIS A 95 -0.91 -8.20 -7.83
N ILE A 96 -1.50 -7.13 -7.29
CA ILE A 96 -1.82 -6.99 -5.88
C ILE A 96 -3.32 -6.79 -5.74
N ILE A 97 -3.91 -7.56 -4.84
CA ILE A 97 -5.24 -7.28 -4.29
C ILE A 97 -5.06 -7.03 -2.80
N ALA A 98 -5.44 -5.85 -2.34
CA ALA A 98 -5.40 -5.47 -0.94
C ALA A 98 -6.81 -5.06 -0.49
N SER A 99 -7.22 -5.48 0.70
CA SER A 99 -8.56 -5.19 1.22
C SER A 99 -8.57 -5.04 2.74
N CYS A 100 -9.52 -4.28 3.24
CA CYS A 100 -9.85 -4.17 4.66
C CYS A 100 -11.37 -4.21 4.85
N SER A 101 -11.84 -4.81 5.95
CA SER A 101 -13.26 -4.89 6.26
C SER A 101 -13.51 -5.11 7.74
N THR A 102 -14.59 -4.51 8.26
CA THR A 102 -15.09 -4.72 9.63
C THR A 102 -15.54 -6.15 9.94
N VAL A 103 -15.69 -7.01 8.92
CA VAL A 103 -16.13 -8.41 9.05
C VAL A 103 -14.97 -9.39 8.84
N ALA A 104 -14.01 -9.01 8.01
CA ALA A 104 -13.07 -9.92 7.38
C ALA A 104 -11.61 -9.55 7.63
N GLY A 105 -11.35 -8.39 8.23
CA GLY A 105 -10.01 -7.89 8.49
C GLY A 105 -9.28 -7.40 7.25
N GLN A 106 -7.98 -7.19 7.42
CA GLN A 106 -7.06 -6.92 6.32
C GLN A 106 -6.68 -8.21 5.60
N ARG A 107 -6.60 -8.13 4.27
CA ARG A 107 -6.13 -9.23 3.42
C ARG A 107 -5.31 -8.71 2.26
N MET A 108 -4.24 -9.43 1.93
CA MET A 108 -3.41 -9.15 0.77
C MET A 108 -3.19 -10.42 -0.06
N ILE A 109 -3.28 -10.30 -1.38
CA ILE A 109 -3.00 -11.38 -2.32
C ILE A 109 -1.98 -10.85 -3.32
N VAL A 110 -0.89 -11.60 -3.50
CA VAL A 110 0.15 -11.35 -4.50
C VAL A 110 0.01 -12.38 -5.62
N ASN A 111 -0.05 -11.92 -6.88
CA ASN A 111 -0.10 -12.74 -8.10
C ASN A 111 -1.17 -13.84 -8.09
N GLY A 112 -2.35 -13.56 -7.53
CA GLY A 112 -3.44 -14.53 -7.41
C GLY A 112 -3.14 -15.71 -6.45
N GLY A 113 -2.13 -15.58 -5.60
CA GLY A 113 -1.74 -16.58 -4.62
C GLY A 113 -2.71 -16.69 -3.43
N THR A 114 -2.24 -17.32 -2.35
CA THR A 114 -3.03 -17.45 -1.12
C THR A 114 -3.09 -16.11 -0.39
N ALA A 115 -4.27 -15.75 0.11
CA ALA A 115 -4.45 -14.53 0.88
C ALA A 115 -3.62 -14.57 2.17
N GLN A 116 -2.80 -13.54 2.36
CA GLN A 116 -2.13 -13.24 3.61
C GLN A 116 -3.11 -12.51 4.53
N THR A 117 -3.08 -12.85 5.81
CA THR A 117 -3.95 -12.31 6.86
C THR A 117 -3.23 -12.35 8.20
N SER A 118 -3.52 -11.42 9.10
CA SER A 118 -3.03 -11.46 10.48
C SER A 118 -4.19 -11.66 11.45
N ALA A 119 -3.95 -12.43 12.52
CA ALA A 119 -4.96 -12.64 13.55
C ALA A 119 -5.12 -11.38 14.40
N GLY A 120 -6.36 -10.89 14.52
CA GLY A 120 -6.66 -9.69 15.30
C GLY A 120 -7.03 -8.48 14.43
N ASP A 121 -6.56 -8.43 13.19
CA ASP A 121 -6.88 -7.38 12.23
C ASP A 121 -8.36 -7.47 11.85
N GLN A 122 -9.19 -6.61 12.41
CA GLN A 122 -10.65 -6.65 12.22
C GLN A 122 -11.25 -5.28 11.93
N THR A 123 -10.41 -4.24 11.79
CA THR A 123 -10.90 -2.89 11.54
C THR A 123 -10.98 -2.58 10.06
N ALA A 124 -11.87 -1.64 9.72
CA ALA A 124 -11.94 -1.02 8.41
C ALA A 124 -11.51 0.44 8.49
N ILE A 125 -11.48 1.11 7.35
CA ILE A 125 -11.04 2.50 7.22
C ILE A 125 -12.19 3.43 7.59
N SER A 126 -12.09 4.11 8.72
CA SER A 126 -12.96 5.25 9.08
C SER A 126 -12.40 6.61 8.62
N LEU A 127 -11.16 6.63 8.09
CA LEU A 127 -10.48 7.83 7.60
C LEU A 127 -11.30 8.59 6.53
N VAL A 128 -11.37 9.91 6.71
CA VAL A 128 -11.98 10.89 5.78
C VAL A 128 -10.85 11.72 5.16
N VAL A 129 -10.23 11.19 4.10
CA VAL A 129 -9.05 11.75 3.45
C VAL A 129 -8.86 11.11 2.06
N SER A 130 -8.25 11.81 1.12
CA SER A 130 -7.99 11.26 -0.21
C SER A 130 -7.23 9.94 -0.18
N LEU A 131 -7.60 9.03 -1.09
CA LEU A 131 -6.75 7.93 -1.50
C LEU A 131 -5.72 8.45 -2.50
N VAL A 132 -4.45 8.14 -2.27
CA VAL A 132 -3.33 8.59 -3.11
C VAL A 132 -2.62 7.37 -3.68
N ALA A 133 -2.38 7.36 -4.98
CA ALA A 133 -1.55 6.36 -5.65
C ALA A 133 -0.16 6.94 -5.96
N GLY A 134 0.87 6.11 -5.86
CA GLY A 134 2.27 6.48 -6.06
C GLY A 134 2.94 7.11 -4.84
N ALA A 135 2.23 7.30 -3.73
CA ALA A 135 2.75 7.78 -2.45
C ALA A 135 1.74 7.47 -1.33
N TYR A 136 2.11 7.73 -0.08
CA TYR A 136 1.17 7.63 1.06
C TYR A 136 0.30 8.90 1.22
N GLN A 137 0.77 10.04 0.72
CA GLN A 137 0.02 11.30 0.59
C GLN A 137 0.58 12.14 -0.56
N VAL A 138 -0.19 13.12 -1.05
CA VAL A 138 0.30 14.05 -2.09
C VAL A 138 1.47 14.91 -1.59
N ASP A 139 2.29 15.42 -2.51
CA ASP A 139 3.42 16.32 -2.24
C ASP A 139 4.47 15.75 -1.27
N THR A 140 4.71 14.43 -1.31
CA THR A 140 5.72 13.76 -0.45
C THR A 140 6.75 12.93 -1.20
N ILE A 141 8.00 13.04 -0.75
CA ILE A 141 9.12 12.21 -1.17
C ILE A 141 9.03 10.80 -0.56
N GLY A 142 9.64 9.81 -1.22
CA GLY A 142 9.55 8.40 -0.82
C GLY A 142 8.37 7.66 -1.46
N GLY A 143 7.81 8.24 -2.53
CA GLY A 143 6.79 7.60 -3.34
C GLY A 143 7.34 6.44 -4.19
N PHE A 144 6.43 5.80 -4.90
CA PHE A 144 6.68 4.71 -5.82
C PHE A 144 7.54 5.13 -7.01
N ILE A 145 8.48 4.27 -7.40
CA ILE A 145 9.32 4.44 -8.60
C ILE A 145 9.07 3.26 -9.54
N GLY A 146 8.30 3.51 -10.60
CA GLY A 146 7.89 2.46 -11.52
C GLY A 146 6.57 2.73 -12.23
N GLU A 147 5.95 1.68 -12.73
CA GLU A 147 4.69 1.72 -13.47
C GLU A 147 3.53 1.08 -12.69
N MET A 148 2.32 1.64 -12.80
CA MET A 148 1.07 1.00 -12.33
C MET A 148 -0.02 0.97 -13.41
N LYS A 149 -0.92 -0.01 -13.32
CA LYS A 149 -2.13 -0.15 -14.16
C LYS A 149 -3.21 -1.00 -13.48
N GLU A 150 -4.43 -0.97 -14.03
CA GLU A 150 -5.45 -2.01 -13.85
C GLU A 150 -5.38 -3.01 -15.02
#